data_AF-A0A480A3Q8-F1
#
_entry.id   AF-A0A480A3Q8-F1
#
_cell.length_a   1.000
_cell.length_b   1.000
_cell.length_c   1.000
_cell.angle_alpha   90.00
_cell.angle_beta   90.00
_cell.angle_gamma   90.00
#
_symmetry.space_group_name_H-M   'P 1'
#
loop_
_entity.id
_entity.type
_entity.pdbx_description
1 polymer ?
#
loop_
_entity_poly.entity_id
_entity_poly.type
_entity_poly.pdbx_seq_one_letter_code
_entity_poly.pdbx_strand_id
1 'polypeptide(L)'
;MKNLFINFTITTALITSISPLAFALPKPESKLPSGAYYTPGTMFNNSRREILNRNGKICIKIVDGPPNNYRGREEIMISSVSNRGGKLYIDGNNQEIQVMNVRELPEYEFLSKYSTVLAAFSDNVSSGWGLLAGNNSDSRTTPAQNKRMQECINTKGNYVRKIKGRMLQGQF
;
A
#
# COMPACT_ATOMS: atom_id res chain seq x y z
N MET A 1 -39.53 -15.50 76.00
CA MET A 1 -39.12 -15.78 74.62
C MET A 1 -39.97 -14.97 73.66
N LYS A 2 -39.47 -13.83 73.18
CA LYS A 2 -40.00 -13.05 72.05
C LYS A 2 -38.83 -12.20 71.56
N ASN A 3 -38.52 -12.31 70.27
CA ASN A 3 -37.71 -11.44 69.42
C ASN A 3 -37.26 -12.27 68.21
N LEU A 4 -37.17 -11.80 66.98
CA LEU A 4 -37.58 -10.57 66.32
C LEU A 4 -37.28 -10.90 64.84
N PHE A 5 -38.28 -10.83 63.95
CA PHE A 5 -38.04 -11.04 62.52
C PHE A 5 -37.40 -9.78 61.93
N ILE A 6 -36.20 -9.90 61.36
CA ILE A 6 -35.52 -8.82 60.64
C ILE A 6 -35.80 -9.00 59.15
N ASN A 7 -36.63 -8.11 58.58
CA ASN A 7 -36.77 -7.97 57.14
C ASN A 7 -35.62 -7.11 56.62
N PHE A 8 -34.80 -7.67 55.73
CA PHE A 8 -33.80 -6.92 54.98
C PHE A 8 -34.38 -6.49 53.62
N THR A 9 -34.55 -5.19 53.45
CA THR A 9 -34.91 -4.57 52.16
C THR A 9 -33.64 -4.38 51.33
N ILE A 10 -33.55 -5.03 50.17
CA ILE A 10 -32.43 -4.85 49.22
C ILE A 10 -32.80 -3.73 48.25
N THR A 11 -32.12 -2.59 48.35
CA THR A 11 -32.19 -1.50 47.38
C THR A 11 -31.27 -1.81 46.19
N THR A 12 -31.86 -2.14 45.05
CA THR A 12 -31.15 -2.38 43.79
C THR A 12 -30.68 -1.05 43.20
N ALA A 13 -29.37 -0.75 43.30
CA ALA A 13 -28.77 0.37 42.58
C ALA A 13 -28.50 -0.05 41.12
N LEU A 14 -29.19 0.60 40.18
CA LEU A 14 -29.01 0.39 38.75
C LEU A 14 -27.68 1.05 38.32
N ILE A 15 -26.63 0.25 38.14
CA ILE A 15 -25.35 0.71 37.59
C ILE A 15 -25.53 0.78 36.07
N THR A 16 -25.76 1.98 35.53
CA THR A 16 -25.70 2.23 34.09
C THR A 16 -24.23 2.19 33.65
N SER A 17 -23.82 1.04 33.12
CA SER A 17 -22.51 0.85 32.50
C SER A 17 -22.40 1.73 31.25
N ILE A 18 -21.78 2.90 31.40
CA ILE A 18 -21.34 3.72 30.28
C ILE A 18 -20.21 2.95 29.60
N SER A 19 -20.55 2.25 28.53
CA SER A 19 -19.55 1.63 27.67
C SER A 19 -18.70 2.75 27.07
N PRO A 20 -17.37 2.76 27.20
CA PRO A 20 -16.57 3.69 26.43
C PRO A 20 -16.78 3.30 24.97
N LEU A 21 -17.39 4.21 24.19
CA LEU A 21 -17.24 4.17 22.74
C LEU A 21 -15.73 4.11 22.50
N ALA A 22 -15.23 2.95 22.06
CA ALA A 22 -13.88 2.85 21.57
C ALA A 22 -13.79 3.82 20.39
N PHE A 23 -13.18 4.99 20.65
CA PHE A 23 -12.79 5.90 19.59
C PHE A 23 -11.82 5.11 18.72
N ALA A 24 -12.31 4.59 17.61
CA ALA A 24 -11.45 4.05 16.57
C ALA A 24 -10.56 5.22 16.15
N LEU A 25 -9.31 5.19 16.62
CA LEU A 25 -8.29 6.13 16.17
C LEU A 25 -8.34 6.14 14.64
N PRO A 26 -8.33 7.32 14.00
CA PRO A 26 -8.26 7.42 12.55
C PRO A 26 -7.14 6.49 12.10
N LYS A 27 -7.46 5.52 11.23
CA LYS A 27 -6.44 4.68 10.62
C LYS A 27 -5.39 5.65 10.07
N PRO A 28 -4.11 5.54 10.45
CA PRO A 28 -3.09 6.42 9.92
C PRO A 28 -3.21 6.37 8.40
N GLU A 29 -3.55 7.51 7.80
CA GLU A 29 -3.62 7.62 6.36
C GLU A 29 -2.28 7.15 5.84
N SER A 30 -2.33 6.14 4.97
CA SER A 30 -1.16 5.58 4.34
C SER A 30 -0.34 6.70 3.73
N LYS A 31 0.91 6.85 4.19
CA LYS A 31 1.92 7.77 3.64
C LYS A 31 2.33 7.44 2.19
N LEU A 32 1.62 6.55 1.52
CA LEU A 32 1.84 6.16 0.13
C LEU A 32 0.69 6.69 -0.74
N PRO A 33 0.87 7.86 -1.38
CA PRO A 33 -0.05 8.37 -2.38
C PRO A 33 -0.24 7.40 -3.55
N SER A 34 -1.39 7.48 -4.20
CA SER A 34 -1.61 6.81 -5.48
C SER A 34 -0.69 7.41 -6.54
N GLY A 35 -0.16 6.57 -7.43
CA GLY A 35 0.70 7.03 -8.52
C GLY A 35 1.63 5.94 -9.04
N ALA A 36 2.38 6.30 -10.06
CA ALA A 36 3.44 5.46 -10.61
C ALA A 36 4.80 5.88 -10.02
N TYR A 37 5.45 4.93 -9.38
CA TYR A 37 6.74 5.07 -8.73
C TYR A 37 7.81 4.40 -9.56
N TYR A 38 8.94 5.10 -9.69
CA TYR A 38 10.06 4.69 -10.52
C TYR A 38 11.36 4.74 -9.72
N THR A 39 12.31 3.92 -10.13
CA THR A 39 13.70 4.01 -9.68
C THR A 39 14.53 4.52 -10.86
N PRO A 40 15.24 5.66 -10.74
CA PRO A 40 16.10 6.16 -11.81
C PRO A 40 17.41 5.36 -11.90
N GLY A 41 17.99 5.27 -13.09
CA GLY A 41 19.37 4.79 -13.26
C GLY A 41 19.61 3.31 -12.97
N THR A 42 18.60 2.56 -12.52
CA THR A 42 18.74 1.12 -12.38
C THR A 42 18.53 0.44 -13.72
N MET A 43 19.27 -0.65 -13.93
CA MET A 43 19.03 -1.67 -14.95
C MET A 43 17.55 -2.10 -15.05
N PHE A 44 16.68 -1.72 -14.11
CA PHE A 44 15.27 -2.05 -14.05
C PHE A 44 14.33 -0.96 -14.55
N ASN A 45 14.68 -0.13 -15.54
CA ASN A 45 13.76 0.85 -16.16
C ASN A 45 12.40 0.25 -16.65
N ASN A 46 12.32 -1.07 -16.75
CA ASN A 46 11.08 -1.80 -17.01
C ASN A 46 10.32 -2.21 -15.74
N SER A 47 11.01 -2.37 -14.62
CA SER A 47 10.38 -2.60 -13.33
C SER A 47 9.82 -1.30 -12.79
N ARG A 48 8.61 -1.39 -12.24
CA ARG A 48 7.90 -0.25 -11.68
C ARG A 48 6.96 -0.70 -10.59
N ARG A 49 6.57 0.26 -9.77
CA ARG A 49 5.52 0.09 -8.77
C ARG A 49 4.42 1.09 -9.07
N GLU A 50 3.18 0.63 -9.13
CA GLU A 50 2.03 1.53 -9.22
C GLU A 50 1.14 1.28 -8.03
N ILE A 51 0.86 2.34 -7.27
CA ILE A 51 0.05 2.28 -6.07
C ILE A 51 -1.30 2.89 -6.38
N LEU A 52 -2.34 2.18 -5.97
CA LEU A 52 -3.68 2.73 -5.83
C LEU A 52 -4.05 2.68 -4.36
N ASN A 53 -4.40 3.82 -3.81
CA ASN A 53 -4.81 4.00 -2.42
C ASN A 53 -6.17 4.69 -2.42
N ARG A 54 -7.20 4.01 -1.89
CA ARG A 54 -8.56 4.52 -1.79
C ARG A 54 -9.16 4.09 -0.47
N ASN A 55 -9.64 5.05 0.32
CA ASN A 55 -10.31 4.81 1.61
C ASN A 55 -9.49 3.92 2.57
N GLY A 56 -8.16 4.11 2.58
CA GLY A 56 -7.23 3.35 3.41
C GLY A 56 -6.95 1.92 2.93
N LYS A 57 -7.54 1.46 1.81
CA LYS A 57 -7.13 0.25 1.12
C LYS A 57 -6.02 0.61 0.14
N ILE A 58 -4.86 -0.01 0.32
CA ILE A 58 -3.71 0.13 -0.56
C ILE A 58 -3.60 -1.14 -1.41
N CYS A 59 -3.43 -0.94 -2.70
CA CYS A 59 -3.09 -1.96 -3.66
C CYS A 59 -1.84 -1.53 -4.42
N ILE A 60 -0.92 -2.46 -4.60
CA ILE A 60 0.33 -2.26 -5.32
C ILE A 60 0.38 -3.21 -6.52
N LYS A 61 0.68 -2.63 -7.68
CA LYS A 61 1.10 -3.37 -8.87
C LYS A 61 2.61 -3.33 -8.94
N ILE A 62 3.20 -4.50 -8.83
CA ILE A 62 4.61 -4.78 -9.00
C ILE A 62 4.75 -5.29 -10.43
N VAL A 63 5.44 -4.53 -11.26
CA VAL A 63 5.89 -5.03 -12.56
C VAL A 63 7.39 -5.22 -12.43
N ASP A 64 7.84 -6.46 -12.63
CA ASP A 64 9.26 -6.78 -12.70
C ASP A 64 9.59 -7.03 -14.17
N GLY A 65 10.46 -6.19 -14.71
CA GLY A 65 10.90 -6.23 -16.10
C GLY A 65 12.38 -6.62 -16.21
N PRO A 66 12.81 -7.14 -17.37
CA PRO A 66 14.19 -7.59 -17.54
C PRO A 66 15.19 -6.41 -17.54
N PRO A 67 16.47 -6.66 -17.23
CA PRO A 67 17.46 -5.62 -16.93
C PRO A 67 17.97 -4.75 -18.10
N ASN A 68 17.47 -4.91 -19.32
CA ASN A 68 17.97 -4.19 -20.51
C ASN A 68 16.98 -4.26 -21.68
N ASN A 69 17.25 -3.51 -22.76
CA ASN A 69 16.48 -3.53 -24.03
C ASN A 69 16.38 -4.95 -24.61
N TYR A 70 15.46 -5.78 -24.11
CA TYR A 70 15.31 -7.15 -24.58
C TYR A 70 13.89 -7.70 -24.41
N ARG A 71 13.55 -8.55 -25.39
CA ARG A 71 12.25 -9.13 -25.73
C ARG A 71 11.78 -10.15 -24.68
N GLY A 72 11.18 -9.71 -23.57
CA GLY A 72 10.69 -10.55 -22.48
C GLY A 72 9.21 -10.37 -22.15
N ARG A 73 8.63 -11.30 -21.38
CA ARG A 73 7.30 -11.12 -20.76
C ARG A 73 7.48 -10.39 -19.42
N GLU A 74 6.69 -9.35 -19.18
CA GLU A 74 6.61 -8.72 -17.85
C GLU A 74 6.00 -9.71 -16.86
N GLU A 75 6.59 -9.83 -15.68
CA GLU A 75 5.96 -10.51 -14.56
C GLU A 75 5.25 -9.46 -13.70
N ILE A 76 3.93 -9.59 -13.58
CA ILE A 76 3.11 -8.60 -12.91
C ILE A 76 2.44 -9.26 -11.72
N MET A 77 2.65 -8.70 -10.53
CA MET A 77 1.89 -9.03 -9.34
C MET A 77 1.06 -7.83 -8.91
N ILE A 78 -0.24 -8.03 -8.73
CA ILE A 78 -1.13 -7.07 -8.10
C ILE A 78 -1.49 -7.62 -6.74
N SER A 79 -1.17 -6.88 -5.70
CA SER A 79 -1.34 -7.29 -4.31
C SER A 79 -2.00 -6.20 -3.50
N SER A 80 -2.81 -6.57 -2.52
CA SER A 80 -3.10 -5.67 -1.40
C SER A 80 -1.85 -5.47 -0.55
N VAL A 81 -1.81 -4.33 0.14
CA VAL A 81 -0.84 -4.04 1.19
C VAL A 81 -1.58 -3.99 2.51
N SER A 82 -1.10 -4.74 3.49
CA SER A 82 -1.69 -4.85 4.82
C SER A 82 -0.81 -4.15 5.87
N ASN A 83 -1.44 -3.46 6.81
CA ASN A 83 -0.77 -2.97 8.01
C ASN A 83 -0.72 -4.08 9.06
N ARG A 84 0.48 -4.47 9.49
CA ARG A 84 0.73 -5.51 10.50
C ARG A 84 1.68 -4.94 11.54
N GLY A 85 1.15 -4.55 12.70
CA GLY A 85 1.94 -3.97 13.78
C GLY A 85 2.58 -2.62 13.43
N GLY A 86 1.88 -1.77 12.65
CA GLY A 86 2.37 -0.45 12.24
C GLY A 86 3.25 -0.46 10.98
N LYS A 87 3.62 -1.65 10.49
CA LYS A 87 4.42 -1.85 9.29
C LYS A 87 3.54 -2.26 8.11
N LEU A 88 3.89 -1.81 6.92
CA LEU A 88 3.16 -2.14 5.70
C LEU A 88 3.79 -3.36 5.04
N TYR A 89 2.97 -4.34 4.63
CA TYR A 89 3.44 -5.56 3.97
C TYR A 89 2.66 -5.82 2.70
N ILE A 90 3.38 -6.19 1.64
CA ILE A 90 2.81 -6.67 0.39
C ILE A 90 2.32 -8.10 0.63
N ASP A 91 1.01 -8.31 0.57
CA ASP A 91 0.42 -9.61 0.93
C ASP A 91 0.88 -10.77 0.01
N GLY A 92 1.19 -10.47 -1.26
CA GLY A 92 1.55 -11.48 -2.25
C GLY A 92 2.93 -12.11 -2.09
N ASN A 93 3.85 -11.46 -1.38
CA ASN A 93 5.21 -11.94 -1.17
C ASN A 93 5.77 -11.67 0.23
N ASN A 94 4.94 -11.13 1.14
CA ASN A 94 5.30 -10.81 2.51
C ASN A 94 6.47 -9.80 2.65
N GLN A 95 6.73 -9.00 1.62
CA GLN A 95 7.76 -7.97 1.68
C GLN A 95 7.27 -6.75 2.46
N GLU A 96 8.10 -6.23 3.36
CA GLU A 96 7.84 -4.99 4.08
C GLU A 96 8.04 -3.79 3.14
N ILE A 97 7.11 -2.84 3.17
CA ILE A 97 7.26 -1.53 2.56
C ILE A 97 7.80 -0.58 3.62
N GLN A 98 8.98 -0.05 3.38
CA GLN A 98 9.63 0.97 4.19
C GLN A 98 9.37 2.33 3.53
N VAL A 99 8.47 3.12 4.10
CA VAL A 99 8.27 4.51 3.66
C VAL A 99 9.50 5.31 4.07
N MET A 100 10.15 5.94 3.11
CA MET A 100 11.42 6.64 3.30
C MET A 100 11.19 8.15 3.33
N ASN A 101 12.14 8.89 3.92
CA ASN A 101 12.22 10.32 3.62
C ASN A 101 12.60 10.48 2.15
N VAL A 102 11.95 11.38 1.41
CA VAL A 102 12.28 11.60 -0.01
C VAL A 102 13.75 11.95 -0.22
N ARG A 103 14.40 12.63 0.74
CA ARG A 103 15.83 12.98 0.70
C ARG A 103 16.77 11.78 0.87
N GLU A 104 16.26 10.66 1.38
CA GLU A 104 17.01 9.41 1.54
C GLU A 104 16.90 8.52 0.29
N LEU A 105 16.09 8.90 -0.70
CA LEU A 105 16.07 8.22 -1.99
C LEU A 105 17.46 8.39 -2.65
N PRO A 106 18.16 7.31 -3.03
CA PRO A 106 19.53 7.41 -3.56
C PRO A 106 19.67 8.37 -4.75
N GLU A 107 18.63 8.50 -5.57
CA GLU A 107 18.60 9.35 -6.75
C GLU A 107 17.90 10.70 -6.53
N TYR A 108 17.61 11.08 -5.28
CA TYR A 108 16.87 12.29 -4.94
C TYR A 108 17.44 13.55 -5.61
N GLU A 109 18.75 13.79 -5.46
CA GLU A 109 19.43 14.97 -6.02
C GLU A 109 19.39 15.04 -7.54
N PHE A 110 19.29 13.90 -8.22
CA PHE A 110 19.11 13.87 -9.66
C PHE A 110 17.66 14.17 -10.03
N LEU A 111 16.71 13.46 -9.41
CA LEU A 111 15.29 13.61 -9.69
C LEU A 111 14.77 15.02 -9.39
N SER A 112 15.20 15.60 -8.28
CA SER A 112 14.77 16.92 -7.79
C SER A 112 15.13 18.06 -8.75
N LYS A 113 16.12 17.86 -9.63
CA LYS A 113 16.49 18.83 -10.68
C LYS A 113 15.46 18.91 -11.81
N TYR A 114 14.72 17.83 -12.05
CA TYR A 114 13.80 17.71 -13.19
C TYR A 114 12.33 17.68 -12.77
N SER A 115 12.03 17.25 -11.54
CA SER A 115 10.66 17.22 -11.01
C SER A 115 10.64 17.20 -9.47
N THR A 116 9.51 17.52 -8.88
CA THR A 116 9.30 17.40 -7.42
C THR A 116 9.07 15.93 -7.04
N VAL A 117 9.88 15.40 -6.11
CA VAL A 117 9.66 14.08 -5.51
C VAL A 117 8.65 14.20 -4.37
N LEU A 118 7.50 13.54 -4.49
CA LEU A 118 6.38 13.64 -3.54
C LEU A 118 6.42 12.58 -2.43
N ALA A 119 6.88 11.38 -2.77
CA ALA A 119 6.94 10.26 -1.85
C ALA A 119 8.03 9.28 -2.29
N ALA A 120 8.60 8.55 -1.33
CA ALA A 120 9.57 7.51 -1.60
C ALA A 120 9.31 6.31 -0.69
N PHE A 121 9.55 5.10 -1.21
CA PHE A 121 9.56 3.90 -0.40
C PHE A 121 10.54 2.87 -0.95
N SER A 122 10.90 1.90 -0.10
CA SER A 122 11.63 0.69 -0.46
C SER A 122 10.72 -0.52 -0.21
N ASP A 123 10.67 -1.45 -1.16
CA ASP A 123 10.10 -2.80 -0.98
C ASP A 123 11.18 -3.91 -1.06
N ASN A 124 12.45 -3.50 -1.19
CA ASN A 124 13.63 -4.36 -1.05
C ASN A 124 14.83 -3.53 -0.55
N VAL A 125 15.83 -4.19 0.05
CA VAL A 125 17.00 -3.57 0.75
C VAL A 125 17.91 -2.71 -0.17
N SER A 126 17.80 -2.86 -1.48
CA SER A 126 18.72 -2.32 -2.50
C SER A 126 18.04 -1.42 -3.55
N SER A 127 16.75 -1.10 -3.43
CA SER A 127 16.07 -0.22 -4.39
C SER A 127 15.05 0.70 -3.73
N GLY A 128 15.12 1.98 -4.08
CA GLY A 128 14.14 3.00 -3.70
C GLY A 128 13.25 3.38 -4.88
N TRP A 129 11.97 3.55 -4.60
CA TRP A 129 10.92 3.91 -5.56
C TRP A 129 10.41 5.31 -5.25
N GLY A 130 10.61 6.26 -6.18
CA GLY A 130 10.17 7.64 -6.04
C GLY A 130 8.90 7.93 -6.85
N LEU A 131 7.95 8.64 -6.24
CA LEU A 131 6.82 9.26 -6.92
C LEU A 131 7.18 10.69 -7.28
N LEU A 132 7.12 11.01 -8.58
CA LEU A 132 7.30 12.38 -9.07
C LEU A 132 5.96 13.07 -9.22
N ALA A 133 5.94 14.40 -9.04
CA ALA A 133 4.75 15.21 -9.27
C ALA A 133 4.26 15.04 -10.72
N GLY A 134 2.95 14.85 -10.88
CA GLY A 134 2.30 14.58 -12.17
C GLY A 134 2.21 13.10 -12.56
N ASN A 135 2.92 12.19 -11.88
CA ASN A 135 2.89 10.76 -12.19
C ASN A 135 1.70 10.02 -11.56
N ASN A 136 0.52 10.19 -12.16
CA ASN A 136 -0.70 9.55 -11.68
C ASN A 136 -0.81 8.06 -12.05
N SER A 137 -0.26 7.65 -13.20
CA SER A 137 -0.23 6.27 -13.69
C SER A 137 0.88 6.10 -14.74
N ASP A 138 1.36 4.88 -14.96
CA ASP A 138 2.33 4.56 -16.01
C ASP A 138 1.62 4.40 -17.37
N SER A 139 2.17 4.99 -18.43
CA SER A 139 1.57 4.96 -19.78
C SER A 139 1.50 3.55 -20.39
N ARG A 140 2.29 2.59 -19.90
CA ARG A 140 2.29 1.18 -20.33
C ARG A 140 1.25 0.35 -19.57
N THR A 141 0.52 0.95 -18.63
CA THR A 141 -0.52 0.27 -17.88
C THR A 141 -1.69 -0.11 -18.78
N THR A 142 -1.99 -1.41 -18.84
CA THR A 142 -3.08 -1.92 -19.68
C THR A 142 -4.44 -1.83 -18.97
N PRO A 143 -5.56 -1.78 -19.72
CA PRO A 143 -6.90 -1.84 -19.12
C PRO A 143 -7.14 -3.08 -18.26
N ALA A 144 -6.55 -4.22 -18.65
CA ALA A 144 -6.62 -5.45 -17.86
C ALA A 144 -5.92 -5.31 -16.50
N GLN A 145 -4.75 -4.67 -16.45
CA GLN A 145 -4.06 -4.38 -15.19
C GLN A 145 -4.87 -3.40 -14.32
N ASN A 146 -5.41 -2.33 -14.92
CA ASN A 146 -6.24 -1.35 -14.23
C ASN A 146 -7.50 -1.99 -13.61
N LYS A 147 -8.18 -2.86 -14.37
CA LYS A 147 -9.32 -3.63 -13.85
C LYS A 147 -8.95 -4.42 -12.61
N ARG A 148 -7.80 -5.10 -12.61
CA ARG A 148 -7.31 -5.89 -11.47
C ARG A 148 -6.90 -5.03 -10.27
N MET A 149 -6.37 -3.83 -10.50
CA MET A 149 -6.13 -2.85 -9.43
C MET A 149 -7.45 -2.39 -8.78
N GLN A 150 -8.49 -2.12 -9.58
CA GLN A 150 -9.81 -1.77 -9.04
C GLN A 150 -10.45 -2.94 -8.29
N GLU A 151 -10.33 -4.17 -8.81
CA GLU A 151 -10.76 -5.37 -8.09
C GLU A 151 -10.07 -5.51 -6.73
N CYS A 152 -8.75 -5.26 -6.66
CA CYS A 152 -8.00 -5.25 -5.42
C CYS A 152 -8.54 -4.22 -4.41
N ILE A 153 -8.81 -2.99 -4.87
CA ILE A 153 -9.37 -1.92 -4.03
C ILE A 153 -10.75 -2.29 -3.48
N ASN A 154 -11.58 -2.92 -4.30
CA ASN A 154 -12.95 -3.27 -3.94
C ASN A 154 -13.04 -4.57 -3.14
N THR A 155 -11.94 -5.30 -2.98
CA THR A 155 -11.90 -6.56 -2.23
C THR A 155 -11.79 -6.29 -0.72
N LYS A 156 -12.70 -6.88 0.06
CA LYS A 156 -12.73 -6.72 1.53
C LYS A 156 -11.53 -7.37 2.25
N GLY A 157 -10.97 -8.44 1.68
CA GLY A 157 -9.84 -9.19 2.26
C GLY A 157 -8.51 -8.94 1.54
N ASN A 158 -7.57 -9.85 1.78
CA ASN A 158 -6.30 -9.88 1.04
C ASN A 158 -6.57 -10.19 -0.43
N TYR A 159 -5.80 -9.57 -1.31
CA TYR A 159 -5.87 -9.75 -2.75
C TYR A 159 -4.49 -10.01 -3.29
N VAL A 160 -4.34 -11.07 -4.08
CA VAL A 160 -3.09 -11.38 -4.79
C VAL A 160 -3.43 -11.95 -6.15
N ARG A 161 -2.89 -11.35 -7.22
CA ARG A 161 -2.98 -11.86 -8.59
C ARG A 161 -1.63 -11.74 -9.28
N LYS A 162 -1.21 -12.85 -9.90
CA LYS A 162 -0.06 -12.87 -10.82
C LYS A 162 -0.57 -12.92 -12.25
N ILE A 163 -0.01 -12.07 -13.11
CA ILE A 163 -0.41 -11.93 -14.50
C ILE A 163 0.87 -11.88 -15.33
N LYS A 164 0.88 -12.58 -16.46
CA LYS A 164 1.93 -12.43 -17.47
C LYS A 164 1.56 -11.25 -18.36
N GLY A 165 2.40 -10.23 -18.42
CA GLY A 165 2.24 -9.13 -19.36
C GLY A 165 2.55 -9.56 -20.80
N ARG A 166 1.91 -8.90 -21.77
CA ARG A 166 2.35 -8.87 -23.17
C ARG A 166 2.96 -7.49 -23.41
N MET A 167 4.20 -7.46 -23.87
CA MET A 167 4.95 -6.21 -24.01
C MET A 167 4.39 -5.36 -25.17
N LEU A 168 4.31 -4.04 -24.99
CA LEU A 168 4.19 -3.06 -26.06
C LEU A 168 5.52 -3.02 -26.83
N GLN A 169 5.48 -3.32 -28.13
CA GLN A 169 6.59 -3.06 -29.03
C GLN A 169 6.76 -1.53 -29.16
N GLY A 170 7.83 -0.98 -28.59
CA GLY A 170 8.40 0.25 -29.11
C GLY A 170 9.28 -0.13 -30.30
N GLN A 171 8.96 0.38 -31.50
CA GLN A 171 9.98 0.51 -32.54
C GLN A 171 11.03 1.48 -31.99
N PHE A 172 12.28 1.02 -31.90
CA PHE A 172 13.42 1.91 -31.78
C PHE A 172 13.65 2.60 -33.12
#